data_AF-A0AA39R7F8-F1
#
_entry.id   AF-A0AA39R7F8-F1
#
_cell.length_a   1.000
_cell.length_b   1.000
_cell.length_c   1.000
_cell.angle_alpha   90.00
_cell.angle_beta   90.00
_cell.angle_gamma   90.00
#
_symmetry.space_group_name_H-M   'P 1'
#
loop_
_entity.id
_entity.type
_entity.pdbx_description
1 polymer ?
#
loop_
_entity_poly.entity_id
_entity_poly.type
_entity_poly.pdbx_seq_one_letter_code
_entity_poly.pdbx_strand_id
1 'polypeptide(L)'
;MPASISNYRNGVWSPKSELAWLPKSWVPFAELMRLHKPVGIMNIFFPYLFGLLFAACVSTTVMELGTTLLLATYLFAAAFILHSAGGTWDDIIDRDLDCLVERTRLQPMARGAVTLRAAYVFTVAQFFAWLALLW
;
A
#
# COMPACT_ATOMS: atom_id res chain seq x y z
N MET A 1 6.44 11.16 -4.46
CA MET A 1 7.81 11.39 -4.95
C MET A 1 8.32 10.15 -5.67
N PRO A 2 8.67 10.24 -6.98
CA PRO A 2 9.29 9.14 -7.73
C PRO A 2 10.67 8.82 -7.15
N ALA A 3 11.20 7.63 -7.43
CA ALA A 3 12.59 7.31 -7.11
C ALA A 3 13.48 8.31 -7.87
N SER A 4 14.16 9.21 -7.15
CA SER A 4 15.11 10.12 -7.78
C SER A 4 16.28 9.30 -8.32
N ILE A 5 16.75 9.68 -9.51
CA ILE A 5 17.92 9.09 -10.20
C ILE A 5 19.14 9.02 -9.26
N SER A 6 19.19 9.84 -8.19
CA SER A 6 20.19 9.79 -7.12
C SER A 6 20.35 8.42 -6.45
N ASN A 7 19.31 7.59 -6.42
CA ASN A 7 19.35 6.27 -5.78
C ASN A 7 19.94 5.18 -6.69
N TYR A 8 20.29 5.52 -7.94
CA TYR A 8 20.98 4.66 -8.89
C TYR A 8 22.42 5.16 -9.07
N ARG A 9 23.35 4.70 -8.22
CA ARG A 9 24.80 4.98 -8.37
C ARG A 9 25.49 3.76 -8.97
N ASN A 10 26.28 3.98 -10.02
CA ASN A 10 27.11 2.95 -10.66
C ASN A 10 26.34 1.70 -11.15
N GLY A 11 25.11 1.88 -11.64
CA GLY A 11 24.27 0.77 -12.10
C GLY A 11 23.68 -0.09 -10.97
N VAL A 12 23.92 0.27 -9.70
CA VAL A 12 23.40 -0.43 -8.53
C VAL A 12 22.27 0.41 -7.92
N TRP A 13 21.14 -0.25 -7.72
CA TRP A 13 19.98 0.34 -7.05
C TRP A 13 20.18 0.40 -5.52
N SER A 14 19.93 1.56 -4.92
CA SER A 14 19.94 1.77 -3.47
C SER A 14 18.52 1.97 -2.91
N PRO A 15 18.16 1.34 -1.77
CA PRO A 15 16.92 1.63 -1.06
C PRO A 15 16.76 3.10 -0.73
N LYS A 16 15.51 3.57 -0.65
CA LYS A 16 15.21 4.86 0.00
C LYS A 16 15.67 4.80 1.46
N SER A 17 16.20 5.92 1.98
CA SER A 17 16.72 6.01 3.36
C SER A 17 15.72 5.53 4.42
N GLU A 18 14.43 5.77 4.20
CA GLU A 18 13.32 5.34 5.07
C GLU A 18 13.16 3.81 5.17
N LEU A 19 13.64 3.07 4.16
CA LEU A 19 13.56 1.60 4.07
C LEU A 19 14.92 0.93 4.29
N ALA A 20 15.95 1.70 4.64
CA ALA A 20 17.32 1.21 4.79
C ALA A 20 17.52 0.32 6.03
N TRP A 21 16.56 0.30 6.96
CA TRP A 21 16.60 -0.55 8.16
C TRP A 21 16.05 -1.97 7.92
N LEU A 22 15.41 -2.22 6.76
CA LEU A 22 14.85 -3.54 6.41
C LEU A 22 15.90 -4.46 5.75
N PRO A 23 15.76 -5.80 5.88
CA PRO A 23 16.58 -6.75 5.13
C PRO A 23 16.43 -6.53 3.61
N LYS A 24 17.55 -6.61 2.87
CA LYS A 24 17.58 -6.32 1.42
C LYS A 24 16.55 -7.11 0.59
N SER A 25 16.15 -8.30 1.04
CA SER A 25 15.13 -9.14 0.39
C SER A 25 13.69 -8.64 0.59
N TRP A 26 13.43 -7.88 1.66
CA TRP A 26 12.09 -7.38 2.01
C TRP A 26 11.85 -5.96 1.49
N VAL A 27 12.93 -5.22 1.24
CA VAL A 27 12.86 -3.86 0.69
C VAL A 27 12.02 -3.77 -0.60
N PRO A 28 12.16 -4.66 -1.61
CA PRO A 28 11.36 -4.59 -2.83
C PRO A 28 9.86 -4.75 -2.56
N PHE A 29 9.48 -5.63 -1.62
CA PHE A 29 8.09 -5.81 -1.21
C PHE A 29 7.57 -4.60 -0.43
N ALA A 30 8.38 -4.02 0.45
CA ALA A 30 8.00 -2.82 1.20
C ALA A 30 7.82 -1.60 0.28
N GLU A 31 8.62 -1.50 -0.79
CA GLU A 31 8.42 -0.49 -1.84
C GLU A 31 7.15 -0.71 -2.64
N LEU A 32 6.84 -1.97 -2.95
CA LEU A 32 5.64 -2.40 -3.67
C LEU A 32 4.37 -2.05 -2.89
N MET A 33 4.39 -2.26 -1.57
CA MET A 33 3.32 -1.85 -0.66
C MET A 33 3.20 -0.32 -0.49
N ARG A 34 4.07 0.47 -1.14
CA ARG A 34 4.12 1.94 -1.06
C ARG A 34 4.15 2.48 0.38
N LEU A 35 4.79 1.74 1.31
CA LEU A 35 4.92 2.08 2.74
C LEU A 35 5.49 3.48 3.00
N HIS A 36 6.24 4.02 2.05
CA HIS A 36 6.84 5.35 2.10
C HIS A 36 5.87 6.50 1.73
N LYS A 37 4.62 6.22 1.33
CA LYS A 37 3.62 7.26 0.98
C LYS A 37 2.38 7.15 1.87
N PRO A 38 2.43 7.68 3.10
CA PRO A 38 1.29 7.60 4.03
C PRO A 38 0.05 8.36 3.54
N VAL A 39 0.22 9.31 2.61
CA VAL A 39 -0.88 10.09 2.00
C VAL A 39 -1.93 9.19 1.35
N GLY A 40 -1.51 8.10 0.71
CA GLY A 40 -2.44 7.20 0.03
C GLY A 40 -3.37 6.46 0.99
N ILE A 41 -2.88 6.11 2.18
CA ILE A 41 -3.67 5.48 3.23
C ILE A 41 -4.72 6.46 3.76
N MET A 42 -4.33 7.72 3.97
CA MET A 42 -5.25 8.76 4.45
C MET A 42 -6.40 9.00 3.45
N ASN A 43 -6.11 9.01 2.15
CA ASN A 43 -7.13 9.16 1.11
C ASN A 43 -8.22 8.07 1.16
N ILE A 44 -7.85 6.85 1.52
CA ILE A 44 -8.78 5.74 1.67
C ILE A 44 -9.47 5.79 3.04
N PHE A 45 -8.74 6.15 4.10
CA PHE A 45 -9.26 6.19 5.46
C PHE A 45 -10.31 7.27 5.69
N PHE A 46 -10.12 8.49 5.15
CA PHE A 46 -11.07 9.60 5.34
C PHE A 46 -12.52 9.28 4.93
N PRO A 47 -12.80 8.75 3.73
CA PRO A 47 -14.18 8.40 3.36
C PRO A 47 -14.77 7.31 4.25
N TYR A 48 -13.98 6.33 4.71
CA TYR A 48 -14.43 5.34 5.68
C TYR A 48 -14.76 5.94 7.05
N LEU A 49 -13.93 6.88 7.52
CA LEU A 49 -14.17 7.57 8.79
C LEU A 49 -15.45 8.42 8.74
N PHE A 50 -15.66 9.18 7.66
CA PHE A 50 -16.90 9.95 7.50
C PHE A 50 -18.13 9.04 7.38
N GLY A 51 -18.01 7.90 6.68
CA GLY A 51 -19.07 6.89 6.64
C GLY A 51 -19.42 6.33 8.03
N LEU A 52 -18.41 6.04 8.84
CA LEU A 52 -18.58 5.59 10.22
C LEU A 52 -19.25 6.65 11.10
N LEU A 53 -18.79 7.90 11.03
CA LEU A 53 -19.36 9.01 11.79
C LEU A 53 -20.81 9.28 11.35
N PHE A 54 -21.09 9.23 10.05
CA PHE A 54 -22.44 9.38 9.52
C PHE A 54 -23.37 8.25 10.01
N ALA A 55 -22.89 7.00 9.99
CA ALA A 55 -23.63 5.87 10.53
C ALA A 55 -23.92 6.03 12.03
N ALA A 56 -22.96 6.55 12.80
CA ALA A 56 -23.15 6.84 14.22
C ALA A 56 -24.20 7.96 14.45
N CYS A 57 -24.26 8.98 13.59
CA CYS A 57 -25.25 10.05 13.68
C CYS A 57 -26.67 9.62 13.30
N VAL A 58 -26.81 8.70 12.33
CA VAL A 58 -28.12 8.23 11.84
C VAL A 58 -28.64 7.05 12.68
N SER A 59 -27.76 6.35 13.40
CA SER A 59 -28.15 5.24 14.27
C SER A 59 -29.12 5.69 15.36
N THR A 60 -30.20 4.93 15.54
CA THR A 60 -31.17 5.13 16.62
C THR A 60 -30.64 4.66 17.97
N THR A 61 -29.55 3.90 17.97
CA THR A 61 -28.85 3.44 19.19
C THR A 61 -27.55 4.20 19.35
N VAL A 62 -27.32 4.71 20.57
CA VAL A 62 -26.06 5.37 20.93
C VAL A 62 -24.97 4.32 20.93
N MET A 63 -24.09 4.37 19.92
CA MET A 63 -22.89 3.53 19.91
C MET A 63 -21.96 3.94 21.05
N GLU A 64 -21.50 2.97 21.83
CA GLU A 64 -20.51 3.21 22.88
C GLU A 64 -19.20 3.69 22.24
N LEU A 65 -18.57 4.72 22.84
CA LEU A 65 -17.34 5.30 22.32
C LEU A 65 -16.23 4.26 22.10
N GLY A 66 -16.14 3.26 22.99
CA GLY A 66 -15.19 2.14 22.86
C GLY A 66 -15.39 1.33 21.58
N THR A 67 -16.64 1.04 21.21
CA THR A 67 -16.97 0.29 19.98
C THR A 67 -16.67 1.10 18.73
N THR A 68 -16.95 2.40 18.73
CA THR A 68 -16.64 3.30 17.61
C THR A 68 -15.13 3.43 17.39
N LEU A 69 -14.35 3.55 18.47
CA LEU A 69 -12.89 3.61 18.38
C LEU A 69 -12.31 2.29 17.87
N LEU A 70 -12.80 1.14 18.36
CA LEU A 70 -12.41 -0.16 17.86
C LEU A 70 -12.67 -0.25 16.35
N LEU A 71 -13.89 0.10 15.91
CA LEU A 71 -14.27 0.03 14.50
C LEU A 71 -13.42 0.97 13.63
N ALA A 72 -13.09 2.17 14.13
CA ALA A 72 -12.18 3.09 13.45
C ALA A 72 -10.77 2.49 13.29
N THR A 73 -10.25 1.77 14.29
CA THR A 73 -8.95 1.08 14.18
C THR A 73 -8.98 -0.07 13.16
N TYR A 74 -10.07 -0.85 13.11
CA TYR A 74 -10.27 -1.87 12.08
C TYR A 74 -10.33 -1.26 10.69
N LEU A 75 -11.10 -0.17 10.51
CA LEU A 75 -11.19 0.54 9.23
C LEU A 75 -9.83 1.12 8.80
N PHE A 76 -9.02 1.60 9.74
CA PHE A 76 -7.66 2.05 9.44
C PHE A 76 -6.76 0.91 8.97
N ALA A 77 -6.79 -0.24 9.65
CA ALA A 77 -6.05 -1.42 9.23
C ALA A 77 -6.52 -1.95 7.86
N ALA A 78 -7.83 -1.99 7.63
CA ALA A 78 -8.41 -2.37 6.34
C ALA A 78 -7.99 -1.40 5.23
N ALA A 79 -8.05 -0.09 5.47
CA ALA A 79 -7.60 0.93 4.52
C ALA A 79 -6.11 0.80 4.18
N PHE A 80 -5.27 0.48 5.18
CA PHE A 80 -3.85 0.22 4.98
C PHE A 80 -3.60 -0.97 4.04
N ILE A 81 -4.25 -2.11 4.30
CA ILE A 81 -4.09 -3.32 3.47
C ILE A 81 -4.63 -3.07 2.06
N LEU A 82 -5.79 -2.41 1.94
CA LEU A 82 -6.39 -2.11 0.64
C LEU A 82 -5.54 -1.15 -0.19
N HIS A 83 -4.95 -0.13 0.43
CA HIS A 83 -4.00 0.76 -0.25
C HIS A 83 -2.80 0.00 -0.80
N SER A 84 -2.22 -0.86 0.04
CA SER A 84 -1.07 -1.69 -0.31
C SER A 84 -1.38 -2.67 -1.46
N ALA A 85 -2.57 -3.29 -1.42
CA ALA A 85 -3.05 -4.19 -2.46
C ALA A 85 -3.29 -3.47 -3.79
N GLY A 86 -3.98 -2.32 -3.75
CA GLY A 86 -4.23 -1.48 -4.92
C GLY A 86 -2.92 -1.01 -5.56
N GLY A 87 -1.96 -0.53 -4.75
CA GLY A 87 -0.65 -0.12 -5.26
C GLY A 87 0.15 -1.26 -5.90
N THR A 88 0.05 -2.47 -5.36
CA THR A 88 0.69 -3.66 -5.95
C THR A 88 0.03 -4.05 -7.26
N TRP A 89 -1.30 -3.99 -7.33
CA TRP A 89 -2.07 -4.29 -8.54
C TRP A 89 -1.81 -3.28 -9.66
N ASP A 90 -1.75 -1.99 -9.33
CA ASP A 90 -1.34 -0.92 -10.26
C ASP A 90 0.05 -1.23 -10.83
N ASP A 91 1.02 -1.55 -9.98
CA ASP A 91 2.40 -1.85 -10.41
C ASP A 91 2.49 -3.14 -11.28
N ILE A 92 1.53 -4.06 -11.17
CA ILE A 92 1.42 -5.24 -12.06
C ILE A 92 0.92 -4.83 -13.45
N ILE A 93 -0.13 -4.01 -13.51
CA ILE A 93 -0.73 -3.56 -14.77
C ILE A 93 0.18 -2.58 -15.50
N ASP A 94 0.75 -1.61 -14.77
CA ASP A 94 1.56 -0.55 -15.34
C ASP A 94 2.98 -1.02 -15.68
N ARG A 95 3.35 -2.27 -15.41
CA ARG A 95 4.71 -2.81 -15.63
C ARG A 95 5.27 -2.51 -17.02
N ASP A 96 4.47 -2.74 -18.06
CA ASP A 96 4.95 -2.60 -19.45
C ASP A 96 5.07 -1.12 -19.84
N LEU A 97 4.22 -0.25 -19.29
CA LEU A 97 4.28 1.21 -19.49
C LEU A 97 5.42 1.84 -18.66
N ASP A 98 5.64 1.36 -17.44
CA ASP A 98 6.69 1.84 -16.54
C ASP A 98 8.09 1.51 -17.05
N CYS A 99 8.24 0.43 -17.83
CA CYS A 99 9.49 0.15 -18.53
C CYS A 99 9.83 1.20 -19.60
N LEU A 100 8.83 1.85 -20.20
CA LEU A 100 8.98 2.78 -21.32
C LEU A 100 9.24 4.23 -20.89
N VAL A 101 8.98 4.57 -19.62
CA VAL A 101 9.11 5.94 -19.12
C VAL A 101 10.30 6.07 -18.17
N GLU A 102 11.23 6.97 -18.47
CA GLU A 102 12.47 7.17 -17.70
C GLU A 102 12.24 7.40 -16.19
N ARG A 103 11.12 8.05 -15.82
CA ARG A 103 10.79 8.38 -14.42
C ARG A 103 10.28 7.18 -13.61
N THR A 104 9.68 6.18 -14.24
CA THR A 104 9.02 5.02 -13.57
C THR A 104 9.77 3.70 -13.78
N ARG A 105 10.75 3.69 -14.68
CA ARG A 105 11.64 2.54 -14.95
C ARG A 105 12.34 1.95 -13.71
N LEU A 106 12.45 2.71 -12.62
CA LEU A 106 13.08 2.28 -11.36
C LEU A 106 12.13 1.59 -10.37
N GLN A 107 10.85 1.46 -10.70
CA GLN A 107 9.88 0.74 -9.86
C GLN A 107 10.31 -0.72 -9.66
N PRO A 108 9.95 -1.34 -8.51
CA PRO A 108 10.36 -2.71 -8.17
C PRO A 108 9.99 -3.74 -9.23
N MET A 109 8.82 -3.55 -9.86
CA MET A 109 8.31 -4.41 -10.93
C MET A 109 9.01 -4.16 -12.28
N ALA A 110 9.20 -2.89 -12.66
CA ALA A 110 9.88 -2.52 -13.91
C ALA A 110 11.37 -2.90 -13.91
N ARG A 111 12.05 -2.83 -12.75
CA ARG A 111 13.46 -3.26 -12.60
C ARG A 111 13.65 -4.78 -12.46
N GLY A 112 12.57 -5.55 -12.40
CA GLY A 112 12.61 -7.00 -12.22
C GLY A 112 13.06 -7.48 -10.84
N ALA A 113 12.99 -6.63 -9.80
CA ALA A 113 13.36 -7.02 -8.44
C ALA A 113 12.33 -7.97 -7.79
N VAL A 114 11.10 -7.97 -8.29
CA VAL A 114 10.04 -8.90 -7.89
C VAL A 114 9.53 -9.61 -9.15
N THR A 115 9.39 -10.94 -9.08
CA THR A 115 8.84 -11.70 -10.21
C THR A 115 7.33 -11.47 -10.33
N LEU A 116 6.79 -11.48 -11.56
CA LEU A 116 5.36 -11.29 -11.79
C LEU A 116 4.49 -12.30 -11.01
N ARG A 117 4.92 -13.56 -10.95
CA ARG A 117 4.25 -14.60 -10.16
C ARG A 117 4.23 -14.28 -8.67
N ALA A 118 5.35 -13.81 -8.11
CA ALA A 118 5.43 -13.43 -6.71
C ALA A 118 4.53 -12.21 -6.40
N ALA A 119 4.48 -11.23 -7.30
CA ALA A 119 3.60 -10.08 -7.17
C ALA A 119 2.12 -10.49 -7.16
N TYR A 120 1.68 -11.34 -8.09
CA TYR A 120 0.30 -11.86 -8.09
C TYR A 120 -0.05 -12.61 -6.81
N VAL A 121 0.81 -13.54 -6.37
CA VAL A 121 0.59 -14.29 -5.12
C VAL A 121 0.49 -13.35 -3.93
N PHE A 122 1.35 -12.32 -3.90
CA PHE A 122 1.34 -11.31 -2.84
C PHE A 122 0.07 -10.47 -2.85
N THR A 123 -0.39 -10.01 -4.01
CA THR A 123 -1.65 -9.26 -4.14
C THR A 123 -2.85 -10.10 -3.70
N VAL A 124 -2.90 -11.36 -4.12
CA VAL A 124 -3.96 -12.28 -3.71
C VAL A 124 -3.93 -12.49 -2.18
N ALA A 125 -2.75 -12.69 -1.59
CA ALA A 125 -2.61 -12.79 -0.13
C ALA A 125 -3.06 -11.52 0.60
N GLN A 126 -2.76 -10.32 0.06
CA GLN A 126 -3.23 -9.05 0.62
C GLN A 126 -4.76 -8.92 0.55
N PHE A 127 -5.39 -9.33 -0.55
CA PHE A 127 -6.84 -9.34 -0.66
C PHE A 127 -7.49 -10.31 0.31
N PHE A 128 -6.93 -11.50 0.50
CA PHE A 128 -7.41 -12.44 1.52
C PHE A 128 -7.26 -11.88 2.94
N ALA A 129 -6.13 -11.23 3.24
CA ALA A 129 -5.94 -10.57 4.54
C ALA A 129 -6.95 -9.44 4.76
N TRP A 130 -7.26 -8.66 3.71
CA TRP A 130 -8.28 -7.62 3.77
C TRP A 130 -9.68 -8.19 4.00
N LEU A 131 -10.06 -9.24 3.28
CA LEU A 131 -11.34 -9.93 3.46
C LEU A 131 -11.47 -10.55 4.86
N ALA A 132 -10.41 -11.16 5.37
CA ALA A 132 -10.39 -11.74 6.71
C ALA A 132 -10.52 -10.67 7.82
N LEU A 133 -10.15 -9.42 7.53
CA LEU A 133 -10.26 -8.30 8.48
C LEU A 133 -11.67 -7.67 8.48
N LEU A 134 -12.47 -7.94 7.45
CA LEU A 134 -13.85 -7.47 7.32
C LEU A 134 -14.89 -8.46 7.84
N TRP A 135 -14.50 -9.72 8.07
CA TRP A 135 -15.37 -10.79 8.55
C TRP A 135 -15.23 -10.99 10.06
#